data_AF-A0A3D9F2E2-F1
#
_entry.id   AF-A0A3D9F2E2-F1
#
_cell.length_a   1.000
_cell.length_b   1.000
_cell.length_c   1.000
_cell.angle_alpha   90.00
_cell.angle_beta   90.00
_cell.angle_gamma   90.00
#
_symmetry.space_group_name_H-M   'P 1'
#
loop_
_entity.id
_entity.type
_entity.pdbx_description
1 polymer ?
#
loop_
_entity_poly.entity_id
_entity_poly.type
_entity_poly.pdbx_seq_one_letter_code
_entity_poly.pdbx_strand_id
1 'polypeptide(L)'
;DCSAAAGWRADPRVVLAKEAFGLRYNSDCRGSALFRPRLGNGSHGTPQVPVDMPTFDEVVGPELAAGDWNGYLLKRFRPGALNVYTLHAEVEGIAFANDFRALLKAAREQGILFLTLGDRLPADPRQLPAGNLVRGSLAGRQGWLGVQA
;
A
#
# COMPACT_ATOMS: atom_id res chain seq x y z
N ASP A 1 -6.24 2.69 14.79
CA ASP A 1 -5.76 1.30 14.90
C ASP A 1 -4.56 1.03 13.99
N CYS A 2 -4.30 1.86 12.98
CA CYS A 2 -3.15 1.73 12.07
C CYS A 2 -2.47 3.07 11.74
N SER A 3 -1.38 3.02 10.99
CA SER A 3 -0.76 4.21 10.39
C SER A 3 -0.15 3.92 9.01
N ALA A 4 0.15 4.98 8.25
CA ALA A 4 0.99 4.92 7.06
C ALA A 4 1.96 6.12 7.10
N ALA A 5 3.24 5.87 6.86
CA ALA A 5 4.26 6.91 6.79
C ALA A 5 4.07 7.77 5.54
N ALA A 6 4.17 9.09 5.69
CA ALA A 6 4.07 10.02 4.58
C ALA A 6 5.06 9.66 3.47
N GLY A 7 4.56 9.54 2.24
CA GLY A 7 5.35 9.15 1.07
C GLY A 7 6.03 7.78 1.19
N TRP A 8 5.54 6.91 2.08
CA TRP A 8 6.17 5.64 2.46
C TRP A 8 7.62 5.80 2.91
N ARG A 9 7.96 6.92 3.56
CA ARG A 9 9.31 7.16 4.11
C ARG A 9 9.48 6.38 5.41
N ALA A 10 9.67 5.07 5.28
CA ALA A 10 9.87 4.19 6.42
C ALA A 10 11.04 3.23 6.26
N ASP A 11 11.72 3.01 7.37
CA ASP A 11 12.78 2.02 7.58
C ASP A 11 12.60 1.45 9.00
N PRO A 12 13.46 0.53 9.49
CA PRO A 12 13.24 -0.11 10.80
C PRO A 12 13.16 0.89 11.96
N ARG A 13 13.75 2.09 11.84
CA ARG A 13 13.68 3.13 12.89
C ARG A 13 12.29 3.74 12.97
N VAL A 14 11.63 3.93 11.83
CA VAL A 14 10.25 4.43 11.79
C VAL A 14 9.30 3.42 12.42
N VAL A 15 9.49 2.12 12.14
CA VAL A 15 8.69 1.07 12.80
C VAL A 15 8.94 1.08 14.31
N LEU A 16 10.21 1.07 14.74
CA LEU A 16 10.57 1.09 16.15
C LEU A 16 9.96 2.30 16.90
N ALA A 17 10.01 3.49 16.30
CA ALA A 17 9.41 4.69 16.87
C ALA A 17 7.88 4.59 17.02
N LYS A 18 7.22 3.81 16.15
CA LYS A 18 5.76 3.62 16.19
C LYS A 18 5.30 2.56 17.18
N GLU A 19 6.18 1.67 17.64
CA GLU A 19 5.79 0.56 18.54
C GLU A 19 5.10 1.05 19.83
N ALA A 20 5.51 2.21 20.34
CA ALA A 20 4.92 2.82 21.54
C ALA A 20 3.44 3.17 21.40
N PHE A 21 2.92 3.31 20.17
CA PHE A 21 1.51 3.62 19.93
C PHE A 21 0.59 2.40 19.95
N GLY A 22 1.13 1.17 20.04
CA GLY A 22 0.33 -0.06 20.09
C GLY A 22 -0.58 -0.24 18.88
N LEU A 23 -0.13 0.15 17.68
CA LEU A 23 -0.89 0.02 16.45
C LEU A 23 -1.05 -1.47 16.06
N ARG A 24 -2.18 -1.81 15.45
CA ARG A 24 -2.48 -3.16 14.97
C ARG A 24 -1.66 -3.51 13.73
N TYR A 25 -1.44 -2.53 12.85
CA TYR A 25 -0.65 -2.67 11.63
C TYR A 25 -0.21 -1.30 11.10
N ASN A 26 0.74 -1.32 10.17
CA ASN A 26 1.11 -0.15 9.37
C ASN A 26 1.07 -0.48 7.87
N SER A 27 0.96 0.56 7.03
CA SER A 27 1.02 0.46 5.56
C SER A 27 2.12 1.37 5.04
N ASP A 28 3.35 1.13 5.48
CA ASP A 28 4.44 2.09 5.37
C ASP A 28 5.33 1.92 4.12
N CYS A 29 5.05 0.94 3.27
CA CYS A 29 6.01 0.49 2.26
C CYS A 29 5.38 -0.08 1.00
N ARG A 30 6.22 -0.19 -0.04
CA ARG A 30 5.99 -1.05 -1.22
C ARG A 30 6.35 -2.49 -0.88
N GLY A 31 5.56 -3.43 -1.37
CA GLY A 31 5.78 -4.85 -1.14
C GLY A 31 4.70 -5.70 -1.80
N SER A 32 4.76 -7.01 -1.61
CA SER A 32 3.89 -7.99 -2.26
C SER A 32 3.19 -8.94 -1.29
N ALA A 33 3.56 -8.94 0.00
CA ALA A 33 2.95 -9.80 1.01
C ALA A 33 2.93 -9.14 2.39
N LEU A 34 1.95 -9.51 3.22
CA LEU A 34 1.93 -9.12 4.63
C LEU A 34 3.14 -9.70 5.35
N PHE A 35 3.75 -8.93 6.26
CA PHE A 35 4.91 -9.40 7.01
C PHE A 35 5.04 -8.72 8.37
N ARG A 36 5.86 -9.30 9.25
CA ARG A 36 6.34 -8.64 10.46
C ARG A 36 7.78 -8.15 10.25
N PRO A 37 8.03 -6.83 10.35
CA PRO A 37 9.35 -6.28 10.13
C PRO A 37 10.31 -6.70 11.24
N ARG A 38 11.52 -7.12 10.87
CA ARG A 38 12.62 -7.28 11.83
C ARG A 38 13.16 -5.90 12.22
N LEU A 39 13.30 -5.68 13.53
CA LEU A 39 13.84 -4.44 14.09
C LEU A 39 15.34 -4.61 14.37
N GLY A 40 16.05 -3.48 14.50
CA GLY A 40 17.51 -3.49 14.73
C GLY A 40 17.94 -4.15 16.05
N ASN A 41 17.04 -4.29 17.01
CA ASN A 41 17.25 -4.99 18.28
C ASN A 41 16.93 -6.50 18.20
N GLY A 42 16.62 -7.03 17.01
CA GLY A 42 16.29 -8.44 16.79
C GLY A 42 14.83 -8.82 17.10
N SER A 43 14.01 -7.90 17.61
CA SER A 43 12.58 -8.16 17.79
C SER A 43 11.79 -8.01 16.49
N HIS A 44 10.53 -8.45 16.50
CA HIS A 44 9.60 -8.27 15.39
C HIS A 44 8.65 -7.12 15.71
N GLY A 45 8.60 -6.12 14.82
CA GLY A 45 7.71 -4.98 14.97
C GLY A 45 6.26 -5.25 14.59
N THR A 46 5.48 -4.19 14.62
CA THR A 46 4.08 -4.13 14.19
C THR A 46 3.94 -4.61 12.72
N PRO A 47 2.94 -5.46 12.40
CA PRO A 47 2.68 -5.94 11.05
C PRO A 47 2.65 -4.84 9.98
N GLN A 48 3.11 -5.17 8.78
CA GLN A 48 3.04 -4.33 7.59
C GLN A 48 2.01 -4.90 6.60
N VAL A 49 1.15 -4.04 6.09
CA VAL A 49 0.28 -4.27 4.92
C VAL A 49 0.83 -3.41 3.77
N PRO A 50 1.70 -3.95 2.90
CA PRO A 50 2.33 -3.15 1.87
C PRO A 50 1.36 -2.70 0.77
N VAL A 51 1.73 -1.63 0.08
CA VAL A 51 1.04 -1.15 -1.14
C VAL A 51 1.68 -1.81 -2.36
N ASP A 52 0.93 -2.62 -3.10
CA ASP A 52 1.40 -3.35 -4.28
C ASP A 52 0.87 -2.78 -5.60
N MET A 53 -0.18 -1.96 -5.58
CA MET A 53 -0.77 -1.36 -6.78
C MET A 53 -0.15 0.02 -7.08
N PRO A 54 0.04 0.40 -8.35
CA PRO A 54 0.56 1.72 -8.70
C PRO A 54 -0.38 2.84 -8.23
N THR A 55 0.17 4.01 -7.95
CA THR A 55 -0.62 5.23 -7.72
C THR A 55 -0.83 6.02 -9.00
N PHE A 56 -1.81 6.91 -8.99
CA PHE A 56 -2.13 7.74 -10.14
C PHE A 56 -0.92 8.55 -10.64
N ASP A 57 -0.23 9.23 -9.73
CA ASP A 57 0.94 10.09 -9.99
C ASP A 57 2.20 9.32 -10.43
N GLU A 58 2.26 8.00 -10.18
CA GLU A 58 3.37 7.16 -10.65
C GLU A 58 3.26 6.81 -12.13
N VAL A 59 2.05 6.86 -12.71
CA VAL A 59 1.76 6.32 -14.04
C VAL A 59 1.19 7.38 -14.99
N VAL A 60 0.24 8.18 -14.50
CA VAL A 60 -0.46 9.19 -15.31
C VAL A 60 0.47 10.36 -15.57
N GLY A 61 0.64 10.69 -16.85
CA GLY A 61 1.62 11.66 -17.34
C GLY A 61 2.82 10.96 -17.98
N PRO A 62 3.71 10.29 -17.21
CA PRO A 62 4.90 9.63 -17.75
C PRO A 62 4.61 8.57 -18.80
N GLU A 63 3.53 7.79 -18.62
CA GLU A 63 3.26 6.60 -19.45
C GLU A 63 1.80 6.48 -19.91
N LEU A 64 0.86 7.19 -19.26
CA LEU A 64 -0.57 7.00 -19.47
C LEU A 64 -1.34 8.33 -19.46
N ALA A 65 -2.30 8.48 -20.35
CA ALA A 65 -3.26 9.58 -20.29
C ALA A 65 -4.22 9.39 -19.10
N ALA A 66 -4.62 10.49 -18.45
CA ALA A 66 -5.48 10.42 -17.27
C ALA A 66 -6.81 9.68 -17.52
N GLY A 67 -7.40 9.83 -18.70
CA GLY A 67 -8.64 9.14 -19.09
C GLY A 67 -8.51 7.62 -19.18
N ASP A 68 -7.31 7.09 -19.37
CA ASP A 68 -7.06 5.65 -19.48
C ASP A 68 -6.75 5.00 -18.12
N TRP A 69 -6.64 5.79 -17.04
CA TRP A 69 -6.25 5.34 -15.70
C TRP A 69 -7.11 4.18 -15.18
N ASN A 70 -8.43 4.31 -15.24
CA ASN A 70 -9.34 3.30 -14.70
C ASN A 70 -9.15 1.94 -15.39
N GLY A 71 -9.06 1.95 -16.72
CA GLY A 71 -8.83 0.73 -17.50
C GLY A 71 -7.45 0.12 -17.22
N TYR A 72 -6.43 0.96 -17.04
CA TYR A 72 -5.09 0.52 -16.66
C TYR A 72 -5.04 -0.13 -15.27
N LEU A 73 -5.72 0.47 -14.29
CA LEU A 73 -5.74 -0.01 -12.91
C LEU A 73 -6.55 -1.31 -12.77
N LEU A 74 -7.73 -1.38 -13.40
CA LEU A 74 -8.59 -2.57 -13.34
C LEU A 74 -7.88 -3.83 -13.88
N LYS A 75 -7.07 -3.70 -14.94
CA LYS A 75 -6.29 -4.81 -15.50
C LYS A 75 -5.20 -5.37 -14.57
N ARG A 76 -4.88 -4.67 -13.47
CA ARG A 76 -3.82 -5.07 -12.53
C ARG A 76 -4.33 -5.84 -11.32
N PHE A 77 -5.64 -5.86 -11.09
CA PHE A 77 -6.19 -6.67 -10.01
C PHE A 77 -5.93 -8.15 -10.27
N ARG A 78 -5.33 -8.83 -9.31
CA ARG A 78 -4.99 -10.26 -9.41
C ARG A 78 -5.53 -11.03 -8.21
N PRO A 79 -6.29 -12.12 -8.40
CA PRO A 79 -6.65 -13.01 -7.31
C PRO A 79 -5.41 -13.46 -6.53
N GLY A 80 -5.49 -13.43 -5.20
CA GLY A 80 -4.39 -13.82 -4.32
C GLY A 80 -3.29 -12.76 -4.09
N ALA A 81 -3.24 -11.68 -4.88
CA ALA A 81 -2.38 -10.53 -4.57
C ALA A 81 -2.98 -9.66 -3.47
N LEU A 82 -2.18 -8.73 -2.91
CA LEU A 82 -2.67 -7.80 -1.88
C LEU A 82 -3.74 -6.87 -2.46
N ASN A 83 -3.53 -6.37 -3.69
CA ASN A 83 -4.39 -5.40 -4.37
C ASN A 83 -4.67 -4.15 -3.51
N VAL A 84 -3.65 -3.71 -2.78
CA VAL A 84 -3.68 -2.52 -1.95
C VAL A 84 -3.36 -1.32 -2.82
N TYR A 85 -4.39 -0.52 -3.08
CA TYR A 85 -4.34 0.71 -3.87
C TYR A 85 -4.39 1.93 -2.96
N THR A 86 -3.49 2.88 -3.21
CA THR A 86 -3.46 4.18 -2.53
C THR A 86 -4.02 5.26 -3.44
N LEU A 87 -4.99 5.99 -2.92
CA LEU A 87 -5.69 7.09 -3.58
C LEU A 87 -5.36 8.40 -2.87
N HIS A 88 -5.25 9.49 -3.63
CA HIS A 88 -5.12 10.84 -3.10
C HIS A 88 -6.49 11.52 -3.08
N ALA A 89 -6.86 12.04 -1.91
CA ALA A 89 -8.17 12.69 -1.75
C ALA A 89 -8.28 13.92 -2.65
N GLU A 90 -7.20 14.68 -2.80
CA GLU A 90 -7.15 15.91 -3.57
C GLU A 90 -7.24 15.68 -5.08
N VAL A 91 -6.75 14.54 -5.58
CA VAL A 91 -6.72 14.22 -7.01
C VAL A 91 -7.91 13.35 -7.37
N GLU A 92 -7.91 12.08 -6.97
CA GLU A 92 -8.97 11.14 -7.32
C GLU A 92 -10.27 11.39 -6.53
N GLY A 93 -10.20 12.01 -5.35
CA GLY A 93 -11.37 12.33 -4.54
C GLY A 93 -12.08 13.63 -4.91
N ILE A 94 -11.41 14.56 -5.60
CA ILE A 94 -11.95 15.87 -5.98
C ILE A 94 -11.88 16.08 -7.49
N ALA A 95 -10.68 16.29 -8.06
CA ALA A 95 -10.51 16.64 -9.47
C ALA A 95 -11.02 15.54 -10.41
N PHE A 96 -10.82 14.28 -10.04
CA PHE A 96 -11.25 13.08 -10.79
C PHE A 96 -12.34 12.30 -10.06
N ALA A 97 -13.15 12.96 -9.23
CA ALA A 97 -14.18 12.29 -8.41
C ALA A 97 -15.18 11.48 -9.24
N ASN A 98 -15.54 11.96 -10.44
CA ASN A 98 -16.44 11.23 -11.33
C ASN A 98 -15.78 9.97 -11.91
N ASP A 99 -14.50 10.07 -12.31
CA ASP A 99 -13.72 8.92 -12.76
C ASP A 99 -13.55 7.90 -11.64
N PHE A 100 -13.31 8.35 -10.40
CA PHE A 100 -13.23 7.45 -9.26
C PHE A 100 -14.56 6.72 -8.99
N ARG A 101 -15.71 7.39 -9.11
CA ARG A 101 -17.03 6.72 -9.05
C ARG A 101 -17.19 5.68 -10.16
N ALA A 102 -16.73 5.98 -11.37
CA ALA A 102 -16.76 5.06 -12.49
C ALA A 102 -15.85 3.83 -12.24
N LEU A 103 -14.66 4.04 -11.66
CA LEU A 103 -13.76 2.96 -11.25
C LEU A 103 -14.44 2.02 -10.25
N LEU A 104 -15.07 2.58 -9.20
CA LEU A 104 -15.78 1.78 -8.19
C LEU A 104 -16.92 0.96 -8.80
N LYS A 105 -17.69 1.54 -9.73
CA LYS A 105 -18.77 0.84 -10.44
C LYS A 105 -18.20 -0.31 -11.28
N ALA A 106 -17.21 -0.03 -12.12
CA ALA A 106 -16.58 -1.03 -12.99
C ALA A 106 -15.92 -2.16 -12.19
N ALA A 107 -15.26 -1.85 -11.08
CA ALA A 107 -14.67 -2.85 -10.19
C ALA A 107 -15.73 -3.80 -9.61
N ARG A 108 -16.87 -3.26 -9.15
CA ARG A 108 -18.00 -4.09 -8.68
C ARG A 108 -18.58 -4.98 -9.77
N GLU A 109 -18.73 -4.44 -10.98
CA GLU A 109 -19.21 -5.20 -12.15
C GLU A 109 -18.27 -6.35 -12.53
N GLN A 110 -16.97 -6.22 -12.22
CA GLN A 110 -15.97 -7.29 -12.37
C GLN A 110 -15.86 -8.22 -11.15
N GLY A 111 -16.73 -8.06 -10.15
CA GLY A 111 -16.73 -8.89 -8.93
C GLY A 111 -15.60 -8.58 -7.94
N ILE A 112 -14.94 -7.42 -8.06
CA ILE A 112 -13.91 -6.98 -7.11
C ILE A 112 -14.59 -6.54 -5.81
N LEU A 113 -14.15 -7.14 -4.70
CA LEU A 113 -14.63 -6.82 -3.35
C LEU A 113 -13.74 -5.75 -2.72
N PHE A 114 -14.39 -4.79 -2.04
CA PHE A 114 -13.71 -3.76 -1.28
C PHE A 114 -13.58 -4.19 0.18
N LEU A 115 -12.35 -4.26 0.67
CA LEU A 115 -12.01 -4.64 2.03
C LEU A 115 -11.19 -3.54 2.68
N THR A 116 -11.26 -3.43 4.00
CA THR A 116 -10.30 -2.60 4.72
C THR A 116 -8.95 -3.33 4.79
N LEU A 117 -7.84 -2.59 4.92
CA LEU A 117 -6.52 -3.21 5.10
C LEU A 117 -6.50 -4.10 6.34
N GLY A 118 -7.23 -3.69 7.38
CA GLY A 118 -7.36 -4.41 8.61
C GLY A 118 -7.97 -5.81 8.46
N ASP A 119 -8.87 -6.01 7.48
CA ASP A 119 -9.53 -7.30 7.22
C ASP A 119 -8.58 -8.33 6.61
N ARG A 120 -7.43 -7.89 6.09
CA ARG A 120 -6.40 -8.78 5.52
C ARG A 120 -5.52 -9.42 6.58
N LEU A 121 -5.53 -8.89 7.80
CA LEU A 121 -4.64 -9.37 8.87
C LEU A 121 -5.15 -10.68 9.47
N PRO A 122 -4.25 -11.62 9.81
CA PRO A 122 -4.62 -12.75 10.63
C PRO A 122 -4.96 -12.29 12.05
N ALA A 123 -5.75 -13.10 12.76
CA ALA A 123 -6.08 -12.85 14.17
C ALA A 123 -4.82 -12.83 15.06
N ASP A 124 -3.84 -13.69 14.75
CA ASP A 124 -2.53 -13.70 15.41
C ASP A 124 -1.44 -13.19 14.46
N PRO A 125 -0.83 -12.01 14.71
CA PRO A 125 0.20 -11.47 13.84
C PRO A 125 1.46 -12.35 13.78
N ARG A 126 1.68 -13.27 14.74
CA ARG A 126 2.81 -14.23 14.70
C ARG A 126 2.70 -15.23 13.55
N GLN A 127 1.54 -15.36 12.91
CA GLN A 127 1.37 -16.18 11.71
C GLN A 127 1.97 -15.53 10.46
N LEU A 128 2.23 -14.22 10.50
CA LEU A 128 2.85 -13.52 9.38
C LEU A 128 4.35 -13.88 9.29
N PRO A 129 4.88 -14.02 8.06
CA PRO A 129 6.30 -14.23 7.88
C PRO A 129 7.08 -13.03 8.40
N ALA A 130 8.27 -13.28 8.93
CA ALA A 130 9.22 -12.22 9.20
C ALA A 130 9.79 -11.69 7.88
N GLY A 131 9.98 -10.38 7.77
CA GLY A 131 10.57 -9.73 6.61
C GLY A 131 11.33 -8.48 6.99
N ASN A 132 12.03 -7.87 6.04
CA ASN A 132 12.74 -6.63 6.27
C ASN A 132 11.99 -5.46 5.63
N LEU A 133 12.03 -4.32 6.30
CA LEU A 133 11.65 -3.04 5.74
C LEU A 133 12.94 -2.25 5.52
N VAL A 134 13.31 -2.03 4.26
CA VAL A 134 14.56 -1.33 3.91
C VAL A 134 14.25 -0.10 3.07
N ARG A 135 15.24 0.79 2.95
CA ARG A 135 15.15 1.90 2.01
C ARG A 135 15.42 1.38 0.61
N GLY A 136 14.52 1.62 -0.32
CA GLY A 136 14.67 1.31 -1.74
C GLY A 136 14.18 2.48 -2.61
N SER A 137 14.13 2.26 -3.91
CA SER A 137 13.61 3.19 -4.90
C SER A 137 12.55 2.52 -5.76
N LEU A 138 11.72 3.33 -6.39
CA LEU A 138 10.73 2.91 -7.37
C LEU A 138 10.98 3.73 -8.64
N ALA A 139 11.03 3.08 -9.79
CA ALA A 139 11.18 3.77 -11.07
C ALA A 139 10.06 4.81 -11.23
N GLY A 140 10.40 5.99 -11.77
CA GLY A 140 9.45 7.09 -11.91
C GLY A 140 9.21 7.93 -10.65
N ARG A 141 9.71 7.52 -9.48
CA ARG A 141 9.51 8.24 -8.21
C ARG A 141 10.81 8.82 -7.67
N GLN A 142 10.78 10.09 -7.24
CA GLN A 142 11.95 10.74 -6.66
C GLN A 142 12.20 10.36 -5.19
N GLY A 143 13.46 10.05 -4.90
CA GLY A 143 13.94 9.69 -3.57
C GLY A 143 13.58 8.27 -3.15
N TRP A 144 14.00 7.93 -1.92
CA TRP A 144 13.80 6.59 -1.36
C TRP A 144 12.40 6.39 -0.76
N LEU A 145 11.96 5.14 -0.68
CA LEU A 145 10.79 4.73 0.08
C LEU A 145 11.10 3.44 0.85
N GLY A 146 10.23 3.08 1.78
CA GLY A 146 10.24 1.79 2.42
C GLY A 146 9.85 0.71 1.42
N VAL A 147 10.66 -0.34 1.31
CA VAL A 147 10.42 -1.49 0.45
C VAL A 147 10.57 -2.76 1.29
N GLN A 148 9.66 -3.71 1.06
CA GLN A 148 9.75 -5.06 1.58
C GLN A 148 10.92 -5.81 0.93
N ALA A 149 11.79 -6.41 1.74
CA ALA A 149 12.96 -7.19 1.30
C ALA A 149 13.12 -8.50 2.08
#